data_AF-A0A6N8BMR2-F1
#
_entry.id   AF-A0A6N8BMR2-F1
#
_cell.length_a   1.000
_cell.length_b   1.000
_cell.length_c   1.000
_cell.angle_alpha   90.00
_cell.angle_beta   90.00
_cell.angle_gamma   90.00
#
_symmetry.space_group_name_H-M   'P 1'
#
loop_
_entity.id
_entity.type
_entity.pdbx_description
1 polymer ?
#
loop_
_entity_poly.entity_id
_entity_poly.type
_entity_poly.pdbx_seq_one_letter_code
_entity_poly.pdbx_strand_id
1 'polypeptide(L)'
;MENVINIRMALEQLGTGWRFGGSVTDGNASAWQAVTWEDERAKPTWADLCAAHAEGLHTGIFVALRAARDARLMATDKYLLPDYPINEADLAAIRACRAALRDLPEQPGAPWDGGGENTPWPVAACAAQVEQPCA
;
A
#
# COMPACT_ATOMS: atom_id res chain seq x y z
N MET A 1 19.56 -18.15 -1.08
CA MET A 1 18.72 -17.31 -0.21
C MET A 1 17.35 -17.95 -0.19
N GLU A 2 16.98 -18.59 0.91
CA GLU A 2 15.61 -19.06 1.09
C GLU A 2 14.69 -17.84 1.11
N ASN A 3 13.60 -17.89 0.34
CA ASN A 3 12.66 -16.79 0.29
C ASN A 3 11.79 -16.86 1.54
N VAL A 4 12.08 -16.00 2.52
CA VAL A 4 11.37 -15.96 3.81
C VAL A 4 10.06 -15.21 3.61
N ILE A 5 8.93 -15.90 3.83
CA ILE A 5 7.58 -15.32 3.76
C ILE A 5 6.91 -15.28 5.12
N ASN A 6 5.95 -14.36 5.29
CA ASN A 6 5.06 -14.39 6.44
C ASN A 6 3.96 -15.46 6.24
N ILE A 7 4.22 -16.69 6.71
CA ILE A 7 3.30 -17.83 6.58
C ILE A 7 1.95 -17.55 7.25
N ARG A 8 1.93 -16.82 8.37
CA ARG A 8 0.70 -16.47 9.08
C ARG A 8 -0.21 -15.60 8.22
N MET A 9 0.34 -14.55 7.63
CA MET A 9 -0.37 -13.68 6.70
C MET A 9 -0.89 -14.47 5.49
N ALA A 10 -0.07 -15.36 4.92
CA ALA A 10 -0.49 -16.21 3.80
C ALA A 10 -1.68 -17.11 4.15
N LEU A 11 -1.65 -17.73 5.34
CA LEU A 11 -2.77 -18.54 5.82
C LEU A 11 -4.04 -17.72 6.00
N GLU A 12 -3.94 -16.50 6.54
CA GLU A 12 -5.07 -15.58 6.71
C GLU A 12 -5.72 -15.19 5.36
N GLN A 13 -4.93 -15.08 4.29
CA GLN A 13 -5.46 -14.87 2.93
C GLN A 13 -6.22 -16.09 2.40
N LEU A 14 -5.73 -17.30 2.70
CA LEU A 14 -6.39 -18.55 2.29
C LEU A 14 -7.66 -18.88 3.11
N GLY A 15 -7.76 -18.32 4.31
CA GLY A 15 -8.91 -18.52 5.19
C GLY A 15 -8.58 -18.27 6.66
N THR A 16 -9.54 -18.50 7.54
CA THR A 16 -9.37 -18.30 8.98
C THR A 16 -9.53 -19.59 9.77
N GLY A 17 -9.07 -19.58 11.02
CA GLY A 17 -9.28 -20.69 11.97
C GLY A 17 -8.51 -21.97 11.65
N TRP A 18 -7.36 -21.87 10.99
CA TRP A 18 -6.50 -23.02 10.70
C TRP A 18 -5.98 -23.70 11.98
N ARG A 19 -6.03 -25.04 12.02
CA ARG A 19 -5.52 -25.84 13.13
C ARG A 19 -4.23 -26.55 12.76
N PHE A 20 -3.15 -26.20 13.45
CA PHE A 20 -1.84 -26.83 13.28
C PHE A 20 -0.96 -26.57 14.51
N GLY A 21 -0.03 -27.49 14.77
CA GLY A 21 0.99 -27.39 15.81
C GLY A 21 2.37 -27.06 15.24
N GLY A 22 3.20 -26.39 16.02
CA GLY A 22 4.56 -25.98 15.64
C GLY A 22 4.69 -24.49 15.29
N SER A 23 5.92 -24.05 14.97
CA SER A 23 6.22 -22.65 14.64
C SER A 23 6.09 -22.38 13.13
N VAL A 24 5.58 -21.20 12.78
CA VAL A 24 5.49 -20.70 11.40
C VAL A 24 6.29 -19.40 11.20
N THR A 25 7.12 -19.01 12.17
CA THR A 25 7.87 -17.74 12.13
C THR A 25 9.09 -17.77 11.24
N ASP A 26 9.66 -18.96 10.98
CA ASP A 26 10.87 -19.13 10.17
C ASP A 26 10.62 -18.81 8.69
N GLY A 27 9.37 -18.88 8.25
CA GLY A 27 8.95 -18.37 6.95
C GLY A 27 9.52 -19.12 5.75
N ASN A 28 9.97 -20.36 5.89
CA ASN A 28 10.50 -21.18 4.81
C ASN A 28 9.75 -22.52 4.63
N ALA A 29 10.05 -23.20 3.52
CA ALA A 29 9.36 -24.44 3.14
C ALA A 29 9.58 -25.59 4.13
N SER A 30 10.79 -25.71 4.68
CA SER A 30 11.12 -26.76 5.65
C SER A 30 10.37 -26.58 6.96
N ALA A 31 10.26 -25.35 7.46
CA ALA A 31 9.44 -25.03 8.63
C ALA A 31 7.97 -25.38 8.39
N TRP A 32 7.42 -25.01 7.22
CA TRP A 32 6.05 -25.38 6.86
C TRP A 32 5.85 -26.89 6.77
N GLN A 33 6.84 -27.62 6.23
CA GLN A 33 6.77 -29.08 6.15
C GLN A 33 6.76 -29.73 7.54
N ALA A 34 7.53 -29.20 8.48
CA ALA A 34 7.64 -29.71 9.85
C ALA A 34 6.41 -29.43 10.74
N VAL A 35 5.52 -28.51 10.33
CA VAL A 35 4.26 -28.22 11.04
C VAL A 35 3.37 -29.46 11.12
N THR A 36 2.94 -29.80 12.34
CA THR A 36 1.94 -30.83 12.62
C THR A 36 0.59 -30.32 12.14
N TRP A 37 0.00 -30.99 11.15
CA TRP A 37 -1.30 -30.60 10.61
C TRP A 37 -2.45 -31.22 11.40
N GLU A 38 -3.39 -30.40 11.87
CA GLU A 38 -4.49 -30.82 12.75
C GLU A 38 -5.87 -30.36 12.22
N ASP A 39 -5.90 -29.73 11.05
CA ASP A 39 -7.14 -29.27 10.41
C ASP A 39 -7.74 -30.39 9.55
N GLU A 40 -9.07 -30.41 9.46
CA GLU A 40 -9.80 -31.36 8.61
C GLU A 40 -9.62 -31.03 7.11
N ARG A 41 -9.31 -29.78 6.79
CA ARG A 41 -9.01 -29.32 5.43
C ARG A 41 -7.64 -29.85 4.96
N ALA A 42 -7.45 -29.88 3.64
CA ALA A 42 -6.14 -30.20 3.07
C ALA A 42 -5.10 -29.14 3.46
N LYS A 43 -3.90 -29.60 3.86
CA LYS A 43 -2.77 -28.72 4.14
C LYS A 43 -2.37 -27.96 2.87
N PRO A 44 -2.36 -26.60 2.88
CA PRO A 44 -1.87 -25.81 1.75
C PRO A 44 -0.44 -26.21 1.36
N THR A 45 -0.15 -26.22 0.07
CA THR A 45 1.22 -26.42 -0.40
C THR A 45 2.07 -25.18 -0.13
N TRP A 46 3.40 -25.34 -0.18
CA TRP A 46 4.30 -24.19 -0.09
C TRP A 46 4.04 -23.16 -1.20
N ALA A 47 3.71 -23.64 -2.41
CA ALA A 47 3.38 -22.78 -3.54
C ALA A 47 2.12 -21.94 -3.28
N ASP A 48 1.09 -22.55 -2.67
CA ASP A 48 -0.14 -21.83 -2.30
C ASP A 48 0.15 -20.72 -1.29
N LEU A 49 1.00 -21.00 -0.28
CA LEU A 49 1.40 -19.99 0.70
C LEU A 49 2.21 -18.84 0.07
N CYS A 50 3.14 -19.15 -0.83
CA CYS A 50 3.89 -18.11 -1.53
C CYS A 50 2.98 -17.22 -2.39
N ALA A 51 2.03 -17.82 -3.11
CA ALA A 51 1.06 -17.07 -3.91
C ALA A 51 0.17 -16.17 -3.04
N ALA A 52 -0.40 -16.74 -1.97
CA ALA A 52 -1.23 -16.01 -1.02
C ALA A 52 -0.46 -14.88 -0.30
N HIS A 53 0.80 -15.12 0.05
CA HIS A 53 1.67 -14.09 0.61
C HIS A 53 1.91 -12.94 -0.38
N ALA A 54 2.21 -13.26 -1.64
CA ALA A 54 2.44 -12.26 -2.68
C ALA A 54 1.19 -11.39 -2.93
N GLU A 55 0.01 -12.02 -2.97
CA GLU A 55 -1.27 -11.31 -3.09
C GLU A 55 -1.57 -10.43 -1.87
N GLY A 56 -1.36 -10.94 -0.66
CA GLY A 56 -1.53 -10.19 0.58
C GLY A 56 -0.60 -8.98 0.65
N LEU A 57 0.67 -9.15 0.26
CA LEU A 57 1.64 -8.06 0.15
C LEU A 57 1.19 -7.03 -0.88
N HIS A 58 0.81 -7.46 -2.09
CA HIS A 58 0.35 -6.57 -3.15
C HIS A 58 -0.86 -5.73 -2.72
N THR A 59 -1.83 -6.36 -2.05
CA THR A 59 -2.99 -5.68 -1.47
C THR A 59 -2.57 -4.68 -0.39
N GLY A 60 -1.63 -5.07 0.49
CA GLY A 60 -1.08 -4.20 1.53
C GLY A 60 -0.38 -2.95 0.95
N ILE A 61 0.36 -3.11 -0.14
CA ILE A 61 1.01 -1.99 -0.84
C ILE A 61 -0.05 -1.05 -1.44
N PHE A 62 -1.16 -1.56 -1.97
CA PHE A 62 -2.29 -0.72 -2.40
C PHE A 62 -2.98 0.03 -1.24
N VAL A 63 -3.07 -0.58 -0.05
CA VAL A 63 -3.57 0.11 1.15
C VAL A 63 -2.63 1.26 1.53
N ALA A 64 -1.32 1.00 1.55
CA ALA A 64 -0.31 2.01 1.85
C ALA A 64 -0.35 3.18 0.84
N LEU A 65 -0.47 2.87 -0.46
CA LEU A 65 -0.57 3.89 -1.51
C LEU A 65 -1.78 4.81 -1.30
N ARG A 66 -2.95 4.23 -0.98
CA ARG A 66 -4.17 5.01 -0.71
C ARG A 66 -4.02 5.87 0.54
N ALA A 67 -3.45 5.36 1.61
CA ALA A 67 -3.18 6.15 2.82
C ALA A 67 -2.21 7.31 2.53
N ALA A 68 -1.15 7.07 1.77
CA ALA A 68 -0.18 8.09 1.38
C ALA A 68 -0.77 9.16 0.45
N ARG A 69 -1.70 8.77 -0.43
CA ARG A 69 -2.50 9.68 -1.26
C ARG A 69 -3.42 10.55 -0.40
N ASP A 70 -4.15 9.93 0.53
CA ASP A 70 -5.12 10.62 1.37
C ASP A 70 -4.42 11.64 2.29
N ALA A 71 -3.23 11.33 2.80
CA ALA A 71 -2.39 12.28 3.53
C ALA A 71 -2.01 13.52 2.69
N ARG A 72 -1.68 13.33 1.40
CA ARG A 72 -1.35 14.43 0.47
C ARG A 72 -2.59 15.25 0.09
N LEU A 73 -3.75 14.60 -0.06
CA LEU A 73 -5.02 15.30 -0.24
C LEU A 73 -5.37 16.13 1.00
N MET A 74 -5.18 15.60 2.21
CA MET A 74 -5.39 16.37 3.45
C MET A 74 -4.46 17.58 3.54
N ALA A 75 -3.17 17.43 3.21
CA ALA A 75 -2.20 18.52 3.25
C ALA A 75 -2.57 19.70 2.33
N THR A 76 -3.30 19.43 1.25
CA THR A 76 -3.71 20.44 0.26
C THR A 76 -5.14 20.96 0.45
N ASP A 77 -5.86 20.48 1.46
CA ASP A 77 -7.30 20.77 1.60
C ASP A 77 -7.60 22.24 1.91
N LYS A 78 -6.73 22.87 2.73
CA LYS A 78 -6.83 24.29 3.10
C LYS A 78 -6.88 25.24 1.89
N TYR A 79 -6.20 24.90 0.80
CA TYR A 79 -6.13 25.74 -0.42
C TYR A 79 -7.46 25.79 -1.18
N LEU A 80 -8.40 24.90 -0.89
CA LEU A 80 -9.72 24.88 -1.52
C LEU A 80 -10.78 25.68 -0.75
N LEU A 81 -10.43 26.24 0.41
CA LEU A 81 -11.34 27.08 1.17
C LEU A 81 -11.58 28.42 0.43
N PRO A 82 -12.82 28.93 0.37
CA PRO A 82 -13.14 30.16 -0.38
C PRO A 82 -12.39 31.41 0.09
N ASP A 83 -12.00 31.43 1.36
CA ASP A 83 -11.30 32.54 2.03
C ASP A 83 -9.77 32.34 2.08
N TYR A 84 -9.26 31.25 1.52
CA TYR A 84 -7.81 31.02 1.51
C TYR A 84 -7.11 32.01 0.57
N PRO A 85 -6.07 32.73 1.03
CA PRO A 85 -5.34 33.67 0.19
C PRO A 85 -4.45 32.92 -0.81
N ILE A 86 -4.98 32.65 -2.00
CA ILE A 86 -4.28 32.01 -3.11
C ILE A 86 -4.70 32.68 -4.42
N ASN A 87 -3.76 32.82 -5.36
CA ASN A 87 -4.10 33.33 -6.69
C ASN A 87 -4.78 32.23 -7.54
N GLU A 88 -5.44 32.62 -8.62
CA GLU A 88 -6.19 31.69 -9.47
C GLU A 88 -5.30 30.62 -10.14
N ALA A 89 -4.07 30.98 -10.50
CA ALA A 89 -3.13 30.06 -11.16
C ALA A 89 -2.71 28.92 -10.22
N ASP A 90 -2.36 29.25 -8.98
CA ASP A 90 -1.98 28.28 -7.96
C ASP A 90 -3.19 27.43 -7.53
N LEU A 91 -4.39 28.03 -7.44
CA LEU A 91 -5.62 27.28 -7.16
C LEU A 91 -5.92 26.27 -8.28
N ALA A 92 -5.73 26.64 -9.54
CA ALA A 92 -5.87 25.73 -10.67
C ALA A 92 -4.83 24.60 -10.62
N ALA A 93 -3.58 24.90 -10.27
CA ALA A 93 -2.52 23.90 -10.09
C ALA A 93 -2.85 22.91 -8.96
N ILE A 94 -3.34 23.38 -7.81
CA ILE A 94 -3.79 22.52 -6.70
C ILE A 94 -4.93 21.60 -7.14
N ARG A 95 -5.91 22.12 -7.88
CA ARG A 95 -7.03 21.31 -8.39
C ARG A 95 -6.55 20.21 -9.34
N ALA A 96 -5.66 20.55 -10.26
CA ALA A 96 -5.04 19.60 -11.17
C ALA A 96 -4.23 18.53 -10.40
N CYS A 97 -3.47 18.93 -9.38
CA CYS A 97 -2.73 17.97 -8.57
C CYS A 97 -3.63 16.99 -7.84
N ARG A 98 -4.71 17.50 -7.21
CA ARG A 98 -5.68 16.67 -6.49
C ARG A 98 -6.43 15.71 -7.42
N ALA A 99 -6.61 16.06 -8.70
CA ALA A 99 -7.12 15.13 -9.71
C ALA A 99 -6.09 14.02 -9.98
N ALA A 100 -4.84 14.38 -10.31
CA ALA A 100 -3.76 13.42 -10.56
C ALA A 100 -3.51 12.46 -9.38
N LEU A 101 -3.61 12.94 -8.14
CA LEU A 101 -3.52 12.10 -6.94
C LEU A 101 -4.65 11.05 -6.88
N ARG A 102 -5.87 11.39 -7.29
CA ARG A 102 -7.00 10.46 -7.29
C ARG A 102 -6.87 9.39 -8.36
N ASP A 103 -6.30 9.75 -9.51
CA ASP A 103 -6.08 8.85 -10.64
C ASP A 103 -4.90 7.89 -10.42
N LEU A 104 -3.99 8.23 -9.48
CA LEU A 104 -2.73 7.51 -9.26
C LEU A 104 -2.88 5.99 -9.03
N PRO A 105 -3.85 5.47 -8.24
CA PRO A 105 -4.02 4.03 -8.03
C PRO A 105 -4.43 3.25 -9.29
N GLU A 106 -4.95 3.93 -10.32
CA GLU A 106 -5.39 3.31 -11.59
C GLU A 106 -4.29 3.33 -12.66
N GLN A 107 -3.14 3.95 -12.37
CA GLN A 107 -2.04 4.08 -13.32
C GLN A 107 -1.29 2.74 -13.51
N PRO A 108 -0.76 2.49 -14.71
CA PRO A 108 0.11 1.34 -14.95
C PRO A 108 1.31 1.34 -14.00
N GLY A 109 1.57 0.19 -13.38
CA GLY A 109 2.66 0.02 -12.42
C GLY A 109 2.26 0.28 -10.96
N ALA A 110 1.03 0.73 -10.70
CA ALA A 110 0.49 0.71 -9.34
C ALA A 110 0.54 -0.73 -8.77
N PRO A 111 0.87 -0.89 -7.47
CA PRO A 111 1.02 0.15 -6.46
C PRO A 111 2.46 0.62 -6.21
N TRP A 112 3.41 0.32 -7.12
CA TRP A 112 4.86 0.56 -6.95
C TRP A 112 5.38 0.10 -5.58
N ASP A 113 5.84 1.04 -4.75
CA ASP A 113 6.31 0.82 -3.38
C ASP A 113 5.33 1.32 -2.30
N GLY A 114 4.06 1.56 -2.67
CA GLY A 114 3.01 1.88 -1.71
C GLY A 114 3.03 3.32 -1.23
N GLY A 115 3.59 4.22 -2.04
CA GLY A 115 3.67 5.65 -1.73
C GLY A 115 5.03 6.14 -1.23
N GLY A 116 6.07 5.31 -1.36
CA GLY A 116 7.46 5.65 -1.05
C GLY A 116 8.14 6.49 -2.14
N GLU A 117 9.46 6.33 -2.25
CA GLU A 117 10.32 7.08 -3.18
C GLU A 117 10.09 6.71 -4.65
N ASN A 118 9.71 5.46 -4.93
CA ASN A 118 9.49 4.97 -6.29
C ASN A 118 8.08 5.28 -6.81
N THR A 119 7.20 5.80 -5.96
CA THR A 119 5.85 6.20 -6.38
C THR A 119 5.93 7.54 -7.13
N PRO A 120 5.42 7.63 -8.38
CA PRO A 120 5.50 8.82 -9.21
C PRO A 120 4.49 9.89 -8.77
N TRP A 121 4.75 10.52 -7.63
CA TRP A 121 3.90 11.58 -7.11
C TRP A 121 3.88 12.81 -8.04
N PRO A 122 2.73 13.49 -8.20
CA PRO A 122 2.65 14.77 -8.91
C PRO A 122 3.29 15.89 -8.09
N VAL A 123 4.62 15.89 -7.96
CA VAL A 123 5.40 16.81 -7.12
C VAL A 123 5.29 18.27 -7.56
N ALA A 124 5.21 18.53 -8.87
CA ALA A 124 5.20 19.91 -9.41
C ALA A 124 3.90 20.68 -9.12
N ALA A 125 2.77 19.99 -8.89
CA ALA A 125 1.47 20.64 -8.70
C ALA A 125 0.97 20.59 -7.24
N CYS A 126 1.55 19.72 -6.39
CA CYS A 126 1.14 19.56 -4.98
C CYS A 126 2.11 20.22 -4.00
N ALA A 127 3.40 20.31 -4.32
CA ALA A 127 4.32 21.18 -3.60
C ALA A 127 4.08 22.60 -4.09
N ALA A 128 2.99 23.20 -3.64
CA ALA A 128 2.82 24.63 -3.69
C ALA A 128 4.11 25.28 -3.19
N GLN A 129 4.94 25.79 -4.10
CA GLN A 129 5.94 26.82 -3.78
C GLN A 129 5.16 28.10 -3.48
N VAL A 130 4.31 28.05 -2.45
CA VAL A 130 3.53 29.17 -1.94
C VAL A 130 4.07 29.49 -0.56
N GLU A 131 5.38 29.71 -0.50
CA GLU A 131 5.89 30.80 0.33
C GLU A 131 5.88 32.02 -0.58
N GLN A 132 4.73 32.69 -0.71
CA GLN A 132 4.76 34.08 -1.12
C GLN A 132 5.29 34.86 0.09
N PRO A 133 6.50 35.46 0.03
CA PRO A 133 6.88 36.43 1.03
C PRO A 133 5.87 37.58 0.97
N CYS A 134 5.40 38.02 2.14
CA CYS A 134 4.54 39.20 2.26
C CYS A 134 5.14 40.36 1.46
N ALA A 135 4.34 40.95 0.57
CA ALA A 135 4.61 42.24 -0.04
C ALA A 135 4.21 43.38 0.92
#